data_AF-D8TI17-F1
#
_entry.id   AF-D8TI17-F1
#
_cell.length_a   1.000
_cell.length_b   1.000
_cell.length_c   1.000
_cell.angle_alpha   90.00
_cell.angle_beta   90.00
_cell.angle_gamma   90.00
#
_symmetry.space_group_name_H-M   'P 1'
#
loop_
_entity.id
_entity.type
_entity.pdbx_description
1 polymer ?
#
loop_
_entity_poly.entity_id
_entity_poly.type
_entity_poly.pdbx_seq_one_letter_code
_entity_poly.pdbx_strand_id
1 'polypeptide(L)'
;MQVARAFTAVRPARSTLTPTPQRVAVVVQAKPTKLSDFSGLSNQELVEQASLLKRELASVKWVQRSQGLTELKAGEAMPQRDPAKIPKAHVNKHLRRQIAQCLTLLRQRQIADGITDRREARRIEKRAALAQGTLQKSAAPK
;
A
#
# COMPACT_ATOMS: atom_id res chain seq x y z
N MET A 1 31.58 48.33 61.96
CA MET A 1 31.64 47.02 62.66
C MET A 1 30.40 46.22 62.30
N GLN A 2 30.57 44.91 62.07
CA GLN A 2 29.56 43.86 61.93
C GLN A 2 28.77 43.80 60.61
N VAL A 3 28.40 42.64 60.04
CA VAL A 3 28.94 41.27 59.90
C VAL A 3 28.23 40.73 58.64
N ALA A 4 28.93 39.94 57.83
CA ALA A 4 28.42 39.24 56.65
C ALA A 4 27.19 38.35 56.93
N ARG A 5 26.27 38.23 55.95
CA ARG A 5 25.38 37.08 55.83
C ARG A 5 25.23 36.68 54.36
N ALA A 6 26.00 35.65 53.98
CA ALA A 6 25.79 34.89 52.76
C ALA A 6 24.51 34.05 52.90
N PHE A 7 23.60 34.15 51.94
CA PHE A 7 22.52 33.18 51.75
C PHE A 7 22.86 32.29 50.56
N THR A 8 23.33 31.09 50.87
CA THR A 8 23.47 29.97 49.94
C THR A 8 22.09 29.33 49.73
N ALA A 9 21.49 29.56 48.57
CA ALA A 9 20.31 28.80 48.14
C ALA A 9 20.78 27.59 47.32
N VAL A 10 20.89 26.45 48.00
CA VAL A 10 21.13 25.12 47.41
C VAL A 10 19.89 24.74 46.60
N ARG A 11 20.07 24.50 45.30
CA ARG A 11 19.03 24.02 44.38
C ARG A 11 18.88 22.50 44.57
N PRO A 12 17.72 21.95 44.94
CA PRO A 12 17.56 20.50 44.99
C PRO A 12 17.52 19.91 43.57
N ALA A 13 18.37 18.92 43.33
CA ALA A 13 18.37 18.10 42.13
C ALA A 13 17.04 17.33 42.03
N ARG A 14 16.31 17.52 40.93
CA ARG A 14 15.10 16.76 40.64
C ARG A 14 15.49 15.47 39.92
N SER A 15 15.30 14.35 40.59
CA SER A 15 15.37 13.01 40.02
C SER A 15 14.12 12.72 39.19
N THR A 16 14.29 12.25 37.95
CA THR A 16 13.31 11.41 37.23
C THR A 16 14.01 10.67 36.08
N LEU A 17 14.67 9.55 36.37
CA LEU A 17 14.95 8.53 35.33
C LEU A 17 13.71 7.65 35.22
N THR A 18 12.82 8.01 34.29
CA THR A 18 11.70 7.15 33.89
C THR A 18 12.23 5.98 33.05
N PRO A 19 11.87 4.72 33.35
CA PRO A 19 12.31 3.58 32.56
C PRO A 19 11.71 3.65 31.16
N THR A 20 12.58 3.61 30.15
CA THR A 20 12.25 3.38 28.75
C THR A 20 11.31 2.18 28.62
N PRO A 21 10.09 2.32 28.08
CA PRO A 21 9.27 1.15 27.80
C PRO A 21 9.97 0.32 26.72
N GLN A 22 10.32 -0.92 27.08
CA GLN A 22 10.75 -1.93 26.13
C GLN A 22 9.63 -2.06 25.08
N ARG A 23 9.92 -1.59 23.86
CA ARG A 23 9.00 -1.72 22.74
C ARG A 23 8.95 -3.18 22.35
N VAL A 24 7.89 -3.87 22.79
CA VAL A 24 7.52 -5.18 22.26
C VAL A 24 7.28 -4.99 20.76
N ALA A 25 8.23 -5.45 19.95
CA ALA A 25 8.09 -5.46 18.51
C ALA A 25 7.07 -6.54 18.14
N VAL A 26 5.80 -6.15 18.08
CA VAL A 26 4.78 -6.97 17.44
C VAL A 26 5.10 -6.95 15.94
N VAL A 27 5.71 -8.02 15.45
CA VAL A 27 5.88 -8.26 14.02
C VAL A 27 4.51 -8.60 13.44
N VAL A 28 3.70 -7.57 13.24
CA VAL A 28 2.56 -7.67 12.33
C VAL A 28 3.18 -7.98 10.98
N GLN A 29 2.73 -9.03 10.29
CA GLN A 29 2.97 -9.20 8.85
C GLN A 29 2.41 -7.96 8.15
N ALA A 30 3.23 -6.92 8.07
CA ALA A 30 2.85 -5.67 7.46
C ALA A 30 2.79 -5.95 5.97
N LYS A 31 1.61 -5.72 5.37
CA LYS A 31 1.51 -5.65 3.92
C LYS A 31 2.62 -4.72 3.43
N PRO A 32 3.35 -5.07 2.36
CA PRO A 32 4.49 -4.28 1.89
C PRO A 32 4.02 -2.85 1.63
N THR A 33 4.58 -1.89 2.34
CA THR A 33 4.11 -0.48 2.34
C THR A 33 5.17 0.46 1.77
N LYS A 34 6.43 0.02 1.75
CA LYS A 34 7.57 0.81 1.32
C LYS A 34 8.06 0.30 -0.03
N LEU A 35 8.74 1.18 -0.78
CA LEU A 35 9.37 0.81 -2.05
C LEU A 35 10.42 -0.30 -1.88
N SER A 36 11.14 -0.29 -0.75
CA SER A 36 12.13 -1.32 -0.40
C SER A 36 11.54 -2.73 -0.36
N ASP A 37 10.26 -2.86 -0.01
CA ASP A 37 9.62 -4.15 0.15
C ASP A 37 9.40 -4.84 -1.20
N PHE A 38 9.43 -4.07 -2.29
CA PHE A 38 9.28 -4.54 -3.67
C PHE A 38 10.61 -4.58 -4.44
N SER A 39 11.71 -4.06 -3.88
CA SER A 39 12.99 -3.98 -4.62
C SER A 39 13.63 -5.34 -4.86
N GLY A 40 13.32 -6.34 -4.02
CA GLY A 40 13.80 -7.72 -4.16
C GLY A 40 13.06 -8.54 -5.21
N LEU A 41 11.92 -8.07 -5.72
CA LEU A 41 11.10 -8.80 -6.70
C LEU A 41 11.71 -8.70 -8.10
N SER A 42 11.57 -9.76 -8.89
CA SER A 42 11.95 -9.75 -10.31
C SER A 42 11.03 -8.84 -11.15
N ASN A 43 11.43 -8.47 -12.37
CA ASN A 43 10.59 -7.64 -13.24
C ASN A 43 9.25 -8.32 -13.56
N GLN A 44 9.25 -9.64 -13.71
CA GLN A 44 8.05 -10.43 -13.97
C GLN A 44 7.13 -10.43 -12.73
N GLU A 45 7.70 -10.68 -11.55
CA GLU A 45 6.96 -10.63 -10.28
C GLU A 45 6.37 -9.24 -10.00
N LEU A 46 7.07 -8.16 -10.33
CA LEU A 46 6.54 -6.80 -10.20
C LEU A 46 5.30 -6.58 -11.07
N VAL A 47 5.27 -7.14 -12.29
CA VAL A 47 4.12 -7.05 -13.20
C VAL A 47 2.95 -7.89 -12.70
N GLU A 48 3.23 -9.11 -12.25
CA GLU A 48 2.23 -10.03 -11.70
C GLU A 48 1.60 -9.44 -10.44
N GLN A 49 2.44 -8.94 -9.52
CA GLN A 49 1.98 -8.32 -8.29
C GLN A 49 1.16 -7.05 -8.55
N ALA A 50 1.59 -6.20 -9.50
CA ALA A 50 0.79 -5.05 -9.91
C ALA A 50 -0.56 -5.47 -10.51
N SER A 51 -0.63 -6.61 -11.20
CA SER A 51 -1.86 -7.13 -11.78
C SER A 51 -2.80 -7.71 -10.72
N LEU A 52 -2.26 -8.44 -9.73
CA LEU A 52 -3.01 -8.93 -8.56
C LEU A 52 -3.59 -7.77 -7.76
N LEU A 53 -2.77 -6.76 -7.43
CA LEU A 53 -3.22 -5.58 -6.70
C LEU A 53 -4.30 -4.78 -7.45
N LYS A 54 -4.25 -4.74 -8.78
CA LYS A 54 -5.32 -4.13 -9.60
C LYS A 54 -6.63 -4.91 -9.51
N ARG A 55 -6.58 -6.25 -9.52
CA ARG A 55 -7.75 -7.13 -9.33
C ARG A 55 -8.34 -6.97 -7.93
N GLU A 56 -7.50 -6.93 -6.90
CA GLU A 56 -7.92 -6.66 -5.52
C GLU A 56 -8.56 -5.28 -5.37
N LEU A 57 -7.99 -4.25 -6.00
CA LEU A 57 -8.58 -2.92 -6.00
C LEU A 57 -9.96 -2.92 -6.68
N ALA A 58 -10.13 -3.69 -7.74
CA ALA A 58 -11.42 -3.85 -8.40
C ALA A 58 -12.44 -4.56 -7.51
N SER A 59 -12.04 -5.64 -6.82
CA SER A 59 -12.91 -6.38 -5.90
C SER A 59 -13.29 -5.52 -4.68
N VAL A 60 -12.36 -4.81 -4.08
CA VAL A 60 -12.63 -3.88 -2.97
C VAL A 60 -13.61 -2.78 -3.40
N LYS A 61 -13.42 -2.20 -4.58
CA LYS A 61 -14.37 -1.21 -5.14
C LYS A 61 -15.73 -1.81 -5.45
N TRP A 62 -15.79 -3.09 -5.85
CA TRP A 62 -17.05 -3.79 -6.08
C TRP A 62 -17.80 -3.95 -4.76
N VAL A 63 -17.15 -4.49 -3.72
CA VAL A 63 -17.74 -4.68 -2.39
C VAL A 63 -18.19 -3.35 -1.77
N GLN A 64 -17.44 -2.27 -1.96
CA GLN A 64 -17.84 -0.93 -1.52
C GLN A 64 -19.08 -0.40 -2.26
N ARG A 65 -19.19 -0.66 -3.57
CA ARG A 65 -20.36 -0.26 -4.37
C ARG A 65 -21.58 -1.12 -4.05
N SER A 66 -21.38 -2.41 -3.86
CA SER A 66 -22.44 -3.33 -3.44
C SER A 66 -22.74 -3.23 -1.94
N GLN A 67 -22.07 -2.35 -1.19
CA GLN A 67 -22.26 -2.19 0.26
C GLN A 67 -22.14 -3.50 1.06
N GLY A 68 -21.32 -4.45 0.58
CA GLY A 68 -21.17 -5.76 1.21
C GLY A 68 -22.18 -6.82 0.75
N LEU A 69 -23.05 -6.51 -0.23
CA LEU A 69 -23.91 -7.49 -0.89
C LEU A 69 -23.07 -8.35 -1.84
N THR A 70 -22.99 -9.65 -1.55
CA THR A 70 -22.41 -10.67 -2.43
C THR A 70 -23.45 -11.33 -3.34
N GLU A 71 -24.71 -11.40 -2.91
CA GLU A 71 -25.81 -12.01 -3.67
C GLU A 71 -27.09 -11.19 -3.47
N LEU A 72 -27.70 -10.73 -4.57
CA LEU A 72 -29.05 -10.17 -4.56
C LEU A 72 -29.99 -11.29 -4.99
N LYS A 73 -30.65 -11.95 -4.04
CA LYS A 73 -31.78 -12.82 -4.38
C LYS A 73 -32.96 -11.92 -4.77
N ALA A 74 -33.51 -12.15 -5.95
CA ALA A 74 -34.67 -11.40 -6.42
C ALA A 74 -35.87 -11.68 -5.51
N GLY A 75 -36.33 -10.67 -4.76
CA GLY A 75 -37.53 -10.76 -3.91
C GLY A 75 -37.29 -10.58 -2.40
N GLU A 76 -36.05 -10.54 -1.92
CA GLU A 76 -35.76 -10.25 -0.51
C GLU A 76 -35.59 -8.75 -0.26
N ALA A 77 -36.07 -8.27 0.90
CA ALA A 77 -35.83 -6.91 1.37
C ALA A 77 -34.32 -6.63 1.41
N MET A 78 -33.91 -5.42 1.00
CA MET A 78 -32.51 -4.98 1.03
C MET A 78 -31.87 -5.38 2.37
N PRO A 79 -30.92 -6.33 2.37
CA PRO A 79 -30.33 -6.78 3.62
C PRO A 79 -29.60 -5.62 4.28
N GLN A 80 -29.71 -5.58 5.61
CA GLN A 80 -29.19 -4.49 6.41
C GLN A 80 -27.69 -4.30 6.17
N ARG A 81 -27.31 -3.05 5.90
CA ARG A 81 -25.94 -2.67 5.56
C ARG A 81 -25.01 -2.90 6.75
N ASP A 82 -24.27 -3.99 6.75
CA ASP A 82 -23.27 -4.29 7.78
C ASP A 82 -22.00 -3.42 7.58
N PRO A 83 -21.73 -2.43 8.44
CA PRO A 83 -20.55 -1.56 8.29
C PRO A 83 -19.22 -2.31 8.48
N ALA A 84 -19.24 -3.48 9.13
CA ALA A 84 -18.06 -4.33 9.33
C ALA A 84 -17.60 -5.04 8.04
N LYS A 85 -18.52 -5.32 7.10
CA LYS A 85 -18.21 -6.03 5.85
C LYS A 85 -17.69 -5.09 4.75
N ILE A 86 -17.91 -3.78 4.89
CA ILE A 86 -17.53 -2.79 3.89
C ILE A 86 -16.06 -2.40 4.09
N PRO A 87 -15.18 -2.62 3.08
CA PRO A 87 -13.79 -2.21 3.15
C PRO A 87 -13.68 -0.70 3.34
N LYS A 88 -12.86 -0.28 4.30
CA LYS A 88 -12.63 1.14 4.60
C LYS A 88 -11.92 1.87 3.46
N ALA A 89 -12.16 3.18 3.33
CA ALA A 89 -11.59 3.99 2.25
C ALA A 89 -10.05 3.99 2.19
N HIS A 90 -9.37 3.83 3.32
CA HIS A 90 -7.90 3.78 3.36
C HIS A 90 -7.33 2.53 2.65
N VAL A 91 -8.10 1.46 2.52
CA VAL A 91 -7.69 0.25 1.81
C VAL A 91 -7.44 0.57 0.33
N ASN A 92 -8.33 1.33 -0.30
CA ASN A 92 -8.13 1.78 -1.68
C ASN A 92 -6.89 2.66 -1.84
N LYS A 93 -6.66 3.57 -0.88
CA LYS A 93 -5.47 4.44 -0.89
C LYS A 93 -4.20 3.60 -0.81
N HIS A 94 -4.21 2.57 0.04
CA HIS A 94 -3.08 1.68 0.21
C HIS A 94 -2.78 0.84 -1.04
N LEU A 95 -3.82 0.20 -1.61
CA LEU A 95 -3.68 -0.59 -2.85
C LEU A 95 -3.16 0.27 -4.02
N ARG A 96 -3.69 1.48 -4.21
CA ARG A 96 -3.20 2.42 -5.24
C ARG A 96 -1.73 2.77 -5.04
N ARG A 97 -1.31 2.97 -3.79
CA ARG A 97 0.09 3.27 -3.45
C ARG A 97 1.00 2.10 -3.80
N GLN A 98 0.62 0.88 -3.43
CA GLN A 98 1.39 -0.33 -3.75
C GLN A 98 1.53 -0.56 -5.25
N ILE A 99 0.44 -0.39 -6.01
CA ILE A 99 0.46 -0.45 -7.48
C ILE A 99 1.45 0.57 -8.04
N ALA A 100 1.38 1.83 -7.57
CA ALA A 100 2.29 2.88 -8.02
C ALA A 100 3.75 2.55 -7.70
N GLN A 101 4.03 1.96 -6.54
CA GLN A 101 5.38 1.55 -6.14
C GLN A 101 5.94 0.47 -7.07
N CYS A 102 5.16 -0.57 -7.37
CA CYS A 102 5.57 -1.65 -8.29
C CYS A 102 5.90 -1.09 -9.68
N LEU A 103 5.02 -0.24 -10.22
CA LEU A 103 5.21 0.36 -11.55
C LEU A 103 6.37 1.35 -11.60
N THR A 104 6.64 2.05 -10.50
CA THR A 104 7.77 2.98 -10.40
C THR A 104 9.10 2.23 -10.47
N LEU A 105 9.24 1.13 -9.70
CA LEU A 105 10.44 0.31 -9.73
C LEU A 105 10.65 -0.32 -11.11
N LEU A 106 9.58 -0.83 -11.71
CA LEU A 106 9.62 -1.38 -13.06
C LEU A 106 10.12 -0.33 -14.06
N ARG A 107 9.60 0.91 -13.97
CA ARG A 107 10.04 1.99 -14.86
C ARG A 107 11.49 2.41 -14.60
N GLN A 108 11.93 2.45 -13.34
CA GLN A 108 13.33 2.75 -13.00
C GLN A 108 14.29 1.71 -13.60
N ARG A 109 13.92 0.44 -13.55
CA ARG A 109 14.71 -0.64 -14.16
C ARG A 109 14.73 -0.55 -15.69
N GLN A 110 13.59 -0.30 -16.34
CA GLN A 110 13.56 -0.04 -17.78
C GLN A 110 14.46 1.13 -18.21
N ILE A 111 14.52 2.20 -17.41
CA ILE A 111 15.40 3.33 -17.67
C ILE A 111 16.87 2.91 -17.52
N ALA A 112 17.19 2.10 -16.51
CA ALA A 112 18.52 1.53 -16.33
C ALA A 112 18.93 0.59 -17.49
N ASP A 113 17.97 -0.13 -18.06
CA ASP A 113 18.14 -0.99 -19.23
C ASP A 113 18.20 -0.20 -20.56
N GLY A 114 18.13 1.14 -20.52
CA GLY A 114 18.24 2.01 -21.69
C GLY A 114 16.93 2.31 -22.42
N ILE A 115 15.78 1.81 -21.94
CA ILE A 115 14.46 2.06 -22.53
C ILE A 115 13.94 3.44 -22.07
N THR A 116 14.41 4.48 -22.74
CA THR A 116 14.10 5.89 -22.41
C THR A 116 12.70 6.30 -22.86
N ASP A 117 12.17 5.77 -23.96
CA ASP A 117 10.83 6.13 -24.44
C ASP A 117 9.72 5.38 -23.66
N ARG A 118 8.75 6.15 -23.16
CA ARG A 118 7.55 5.62 -22.49
C ARG A 118 6.65 4.86 -23.47
N ARG A 119 6.61 5.24 -24.74
CA ARG A 119 5.77 4.57 -25.74
C ARG A 119 6.29 3.16 -26.02
N GLU A 120 7.60 3.01 -26.13
CA GLU A 120 8.25 1.71 -26.32
C GLU A 120 8.05 0.79 -25.11
N ALA A 121 8.27 1.30 -23.90
CA ALA A 121 7.98 0.55 -22.66
C ALA A 121 6.54 0.01 -22.63
N ARG A 122 5.55 0.85 -22.96
CA ARG A 122 4.14 0.42 -23.04
C ARG A 122 3.88 -0.62 -24.12
N ARG A 123 4.56 -0.53 -25.27
CA ARG A 123 4.43 -1.54 -26.34
C ARG A 123 5.00 -2.88 -25.90
N ILE A 124 6.14 -2.88 -25.23
CA ILE A 124 6.78 -4.09 -24.68
C ILE A 124 5.86 -4.72 -23.63
N GLU A 125 5.35 -3.94 -22.69
CA GLU A 125 4.41 -4.42 -21.67
C GLU A 125 3.13 -5.00 -22.29
N LYS A 126 2.56 -4.32 -23.30
CA LYS A 126 1.36 -4.81 -24.00
C LYS A 126 1.64 -6.12 -24.74
N ARG A 127 2.81 -6.25 -25.38
CA ARG A 127 3.23 -7.50 -26.05
C ARG A 127 3.42 -8.62 -25.03
N ALA A 128 4.08 -8.36 -23.90
CA ALA A 128 4.28 -9.33 -22.83
C ALA A 128 2.95 -9.79 -22.23
N ALA A 129 2.02 -8.87 -21.97
CA ALA A 129 0.70 -9.19 -21.45
C ALA A 129 -0.16 -10.00 -22.44
N LEU A 130 -0.04 -9.75 -23.74
CA LEU A 130 -0.67 -10.57 -24.77
C LEU A 130 -0.05 -11.97 -24.84
N ALA A 131 1.28 -12.09 -24.74
CA ALA A 131 1.98 -13.37 -24.74
C ALA A 131 1.64 -14.22 -23.51
N GLN A 132 1.48 -13.60 -22.34
CA GLN A 132 1.04 -14.27 -21.10
C GLN A 132 -0.47 -14.57 -21.07
N GLY A 133 -1.24 -14.18 -22.10
CA GLY A 133 -2.69 -14.40 -22.13
C GLY A 133 -3.48 -13.60 -21.09
N THR A 134 -2.87 -12.61 -20.43
CA THR A 134 -3.55 -11.77 -19.42
C THR A 134 -4.43 -10.70 -20.07
N LEU A 135 -4.15 -10.34 -21.33
CA LEU A 135 -5.03 -9.56 -22.19
C LEU A 135 -5.63 -10.48 -23.25
N GLN A 136 -6.95 -10.70 -23.22
CA GLN A 136 -7.64 -11.27 -24.38
C GLN A 136 -7.53 -10.28 -25.54
N LYS A 137 -7.06 -10.75 -26.70
CA LYS A 137 -7.10 -9.99 -27.94
C LYS A 137 -8.56 -9.66 -28.22
N SER A 138 -8.98 -8.42 -27.96
CA SER A 138 -10.34 -7.97 -28.24
C SER A 138 -10.61 -8.26 -29.72
N ALA A 139 -11.51 -9.20 -29.99
CA ALA A 139 -11.99 -9.47 -31.34
C ALA A 139 -12.51 -8.15 -31.91
N ALA A 140 -11.94 -7.72 -33.03
CA ALA A 140 -12.42 -6.54 -33.73
C ALA A 140 -13.88 -6.80 -34.16
N PRO A 141 -14.80 -5.83 -34.00
CA PRO A 141 -16.09 -5.92 -34.66
C PRO A 141 -15.84 -5.94 -36.18
N LYS A 142 -16.47 -6.90 -36.86
CA LYS A 142 -16.52 -6.96 -38.33
C LYS A 142 -17.33 -5.79 -38.87
#